data_AF-S7VJI9-F1
#
_entry.id   AF-S7VJI9-F1
#
_cell.length_a   1.000
_cell.length_b   1.000
_cell.length_c   1.000
_cell.angle_alpha   90.00
_cell.angle_beta   90.00
_cell.angle_gamma   90.00
#
_symmetry.space_group_name_H-M   'P 1'
#
loop_
_entity.id
_entity.type
_entity.pdbx_description
1 polymer ?
#
loop_
_entity_poly.entity_id
_entity_poly.type
_entity_poly.pdbx_seq_one_letter_code
_entity_poly.pdbx_strand_id
1 'polypeptide(L)'
;MAEFPNVSIIDLRQVYTIVEDILDKVSWVINFMAFFSIITGIIVLIGSVRTSKYQRIKESVLLRTLGAKNAQILKISALEYLFLGLLGSLVGILLALISSLCLALLVFNEPFAPSLIPFLVILPGITVLVMAIGLSNIRSVLSSSPLAVLRKEA
;
A
#
# COMPACT_ATOMS: atom_id res chain seq x y z
N MET A 1 -32.03 49.10 -36.03
CA MET A 1 -30.75 49.51 -36.63
C MET A 1 -30.08 50.43 -35.61
N ALA A 2 -28.91 50.18 -35.02
CA ALA A 2 -27.98 49.03 -35.07
C ALA A 2 -26.94 49.21 -33.90
N GLU A 3 -25.95 48.37 -33.59
CA GLU A 3 -25.56 47.05 -34.15
C GLU A 3 -24.82 46.21 -33.07
N PHE A 4 -25.49 45.24 -32.42
CA PHE A 4 -24.82 44.26 -31.51
C PHE A 4 -25.29 42.79 -31.67
N PRO A 5 -25.35 42.22 -32.90
CA PRO A 5 -25.85 40.86 -33.14
C PRO A 5 -24.81 39.75 -32.86
N ASN A 6 -23.79 39.99 -32.02
CA ASN A 6 -22.78 38.96 -31.71
C ASN A 6 -22.14 39.10 -30.32
N VAL A 7 -22.93 39.37 -29.27
CA VAL A 7 -22.54 38.88 -27.93
C VAL A 7 -22.89 37.39 -27.87
N SER A 8 -22.12 36.58 -28.59
CA SER A 8 -22.07 35.15 -28.32
C SER A 8 -21.49 35.00 -26.93
N ILE A 9 -22.36 34.79 -25.94
CA ILE A 9 -21.96 34.39 -24.61
C ILE A 9 -21.42 32.96 -24.76
N ILE A 10 -20.13 32.86 -25.11
CA ILE A 10 -19.35 31.65 -24.89
C ILE A 10 -19.45 31.42 -23.39
N ASP A 11 -20.34 30.52 -22.99
CA ASP A 11 -20.60 30.31 -21.58
C ASP A 11 -19.43 29.54 -20.99
N LEU A 12 -18.39 30.28 -20.61
CA LEU A 12 -17.16 29.75 -20.05
C LEU A 12 -17.44 28.89 -18.82
N ARG A 13 -18.59 29.09 -18.13
CA ARG A 13 -19.06 28.19 -17.07
C ARG A 13 -19.47 26.84 -17.64
N GLN A 14 -20.25 26.80 -18.74
CA GLN A 14 -20.60 25.53 -19.40
C GLN A 14 -19.36 24.79 -19.91
N VAL A 15 -18.40 25.50 -20.52
CA VAL A 15 -17.13 24.90 -20.96
C VAL A 15 -16.31 24.40 -19.76
N TYR A 16 -16.23 25.19 -18.68
CA TYR A 16 -15.53 24.81 -17.45
C TYR A 16 -16.17 23.59 -16.80
N THR A 17 -17.49 23.55 -16.64
CA THR A 17 -18.22 22.39 -16.09
C THR A 17 -18.05 21.13 -16.94
N ILE A 18 -17.90 21.24 -18.26
CA ILE A 18 -17.57 20.09 -19.12
C ILE A 18 -16.14 19.60 -18.86
N VAL A 19 -15.17 20.51 -18.71
CA VAL A 19 -13.78 20.16 -18.35
C VAL A 19 -13.70 19.57 -16.94
N GLU A 20 -14.41 20.14 -15.98
CA GLU A 20 -14.51 19.71 -14.58
C GLU A 20 -15.11 18.30 -14.49
N ASP A 21 -16.25 18.03 -15.15
CA ASP A 21 -16.84 16.68 -15.17
C ASP A 21 -15.92 15.66 -15.86
N ILE A 22 -15.19 16.04 -16.92
CA ILE A 22 -14.17 15.18 -17.55
C ILE A 22 -13.03 14.88 -16.57
N LEU A 23 -12.51 15.88 -15.86
CA LEU A 23 -11.44 15.71 -14.86
C LEU A 23 -11.91 14.86 -13.67
N ASP A 24 -13.18 14.98 -13.26
CA ASP A 24 -13.79 14.13 -12.23
C ASP A 24 -13.94 12.68 -12.72
N LYS A 25 -14.39 12.44 -13.96
CA LYS A 25 -14.42 11.08 -14.55
C LYS A 25 -13.03 10.46 -14.60
N VAL A 26 -12.01 11.22 -15.04
CA VAL A 26 -10.61 10.76 -15.07
C VAL A 26 -10.09 10.47 -13.66
N SER A 27 -10.34 11.37 -12.70
CA SER A 27 -9.94 11.21 -11.31
C SER A 27 -10.60 10.00 -10.64
N TRP A 28 -11.87 9.72 -10.96
CA TRP A 28 -12.58 8.53 -10.49
C TRP A 28 -11.95 7.24 -11.03
N VAL A 29 -11.62 7.19 -12.32
CA VAL A 29 -10.93 6.04 -12.94
C VAL A 29 -9.54 5.81 -12.32
N ILE A 30 -8.78 6.87 -12.08
CA ILE A 30 -7.45 6.79 -11.43
C ILE A 30 -7.59 6.26 -10.00
N ASN A 31 -8.57 6.73 -9.22
CA ASN A 31 -8.84 6.24 -7.87
C ASN A 31 -9.25 4.75 -7.88
N PHE A 32 -10.08 4.32 -8.84
CA PHE A 32 -10.46 2.92 -9.00
C PHE A 32 -9.25 2.03 -9.33
N MET A 33 -8.37 2.47 -10.23
CA MET A 33 -7.11 1.76 -10.54
C MET A 33 -6.17 1.70 -9.33
N ALA A 34 -6.04 2.79 -8.56
CA ALA A 34 -5.23 2.83 -7.35
C ALA A 34 -5.76 1.86 -6.27
N PHE A 35 -7.08 1.82 -6.06
CA PHE A 35 -7.72 0.88 -5.14
C PHE A 35 -7.49 -0.59 -5.55
N PHE A 36 -7.63 -0.91 -6.84
CA PHE A 36 -7.33 -2.25 -7.36
C PHE A 36 -5.85 -2.63 -7.21
N SER A 37 -4.94 -1.68 -7.42
CA SER A 37 -3.49 -1.85 -7.20
C SER A 37 -3.16 -2.15 -5.73
N ILE A 38 -3.78 -1.44 -4.78
CA ILE A 38 -3.65 -1.70 -3.33
C ILE A 38 -4.12 -3.11 -2.97
N ILE A 39 -5.28 -3.55 -3.47
CA ILE A 39 -5.78 -4.92 -3.28
C ILE A 39 -4.78 -5.94 -3.83
N THR A 40 -4.26 -5.71 -5.04
CA THR A 40 -3.27 -6.60 -5.67
C THR A 40 -1.98 -6.69 -4.85
N GLY A 41 -1.48 -5.57 -4.33
CA GLY A 41 -0.32 -5.53 -3.43
C GLY A 41 -0.55 -6.32 -2.14
N ILE A 42 -1.73 -6.23 -1.54
CA ILE A 42 -2.11 -7.01 -0.35
C ILE A 42 -2.13 -8.52 -0.66
N ILE A 43 -2.67 -8.92 -1.82
CA ILE A 43 -2.70 -10.33 -2.27
C ILE A 43 -1.27 -10.86 -2.47
N VAL A 44 -0.39 -10.10 -3.13
CA VAL A 44 1.02 -10.46 -3.34
C VAL A 44 1.78 -10.58 -2.00
N LEU A 45 1.55 -9.64 -1.07
CA LEU A 45 2.14 -9.69 0.27
C LEU A 45 1.70 -10.96 1.04
N ILE A 46 0.41 -11.29 1.02
CA ILE A 46 -0.13 -12.50 1.65
C ILE A 46 0.47 -13.76 1.01
N GLY A 47 0.62 -13.79 -0.32
CA GLY A 47 1.24 -14.89 -1.06
C GLY A 47 2.71 -15.10 -0.66
N SER A 48 3.52 -14.04 -0.71
CA SER A 48 4.94 -14.07 -0.31
C SER A 48 5.13 -14.57 1.13
N VAL A 49 4.35 -14.04 2.07
CA VAL A 49 4.38 -14.48 3.48
C VAL A 49 3.95 -15.94 3.62
N ARG A 50 2.97 -16.43 2.85
CA ARG A 50 2.57 -17.85 2.86
C ARG A 50 3.71 -18.77 2.41
N THR A 51 4.48 -18.41 1.38
CA THR A 51 5.65 -19.18 0.95
C THR A 51 6.73 -19.22 2.03
N SER A 52 7.00 -18.09 2.71
CA SER A 52 7.97 -18.01 3.82
C SER A 52 7.61 -18.90 5.03
N LYS A 53 6.33 -19.25 5.25
CA LYS A 53 5.88 -20.07 6.39
C LYS A 53 6.64 -21.40 6.52
N TYR A 54 6.87 -22.11 5.42
CA TYR A 54 7.48 -23.44 5.46
C TYR A 54 8.93 -23.44 5.95
N GLN A 55 9.70 -22.38 5.68
CA GLN A 55 11.07 -22.23 6.21
C GLN A 55 11.04 -21.91 7.71
N ARG A 56 10.22 -20.92 8.13
CA ARG A 56 10.07 -20.55 9.55
C ARG A 56 9.59 -21.69 10.44
N ILE A 57 8.80 -22.63 9.92
CA ILE A 57 8.37 -23.82 10.69
C ILE A 57 9.59 -24.69 11.03
N LYS A 58 10.54 -24.89 10.11
CA LYS A 58 11.77 -25.67 10.38
C LYS A 58 12.68 -24.95 11.37
N GLU A 59 12.88 -23.65 11.22
CA GLU A 59 13.64 -22.84 12.21
C GLU A 59 12.99 -22.87 13.60
N SER A 60 11.66 -22.73 13.69
CA SER A 60 10.92 -22.76 14.95
C SER A 60 11.07 -24.09 15.68
N VAL A 61 11.13 -25.22 14.96
CA VAL A 61 11.43 -26.54 15.53
C VAL A 61 12.88 -26.60 16.04
N LEU A 62 13.86 -26.16 15.25
CA LEU A 62 15.28 -26.12 15.65
C LEU A 62 15.51 -25.24 16.90
N LEU A 63 14.94 -24.04 16.92
CA LEU A 63 15.00 -23.13 18.06
C LEU A 63 14.34 -23.73 19.30
N ARG A 64 13.24 -24.48 19.15
CA ARG A 64 12.61 -25.20 20.27
C ARG A 64 13.43 -26.39 20.76
N THR A 65 14.17 -27.10 19.90
CA THR A 65 15.15 -28.10 20.36
C THR A 65 16.35 -27.47 21.08
N LEU A 66 16.65 -26.20 20.81
CA LEU A 66 17.62 -25.39 21.56
C LEU A 66 17.01 -24.67 22.78
N GLY A 67 15.78 -25.03 23.18
CA GLY A 67 15.13 -24.51 24.40
C GLY A 67 14.44 -23.14 24.28
N ALA A 68 14.34 -22.55 23.08
CA ALA A 68 13.70 -21.24 22.90
C ALA A 68 12.20 -21.27 23.23
N LYS A 69 11.73 -20.27 23.98
CA LYS A 69 10.31 -20.14 24.37
C LYS A 69 9.49 -19.53 23.21
N ASN A 70 8.27 -20.03 22.99
CA ASN A 70 7.36 -19.57 21.92
C ASN A 70 7.18 -18.02 21.87
N ALA A 71 7.18 -17.35 23.02
CA ALA A 71 7.07 -15.90 23.11
C ALA A 71 8.27 -15.13 22.50
N GLN A 72 9.45 -15.75 22.48
CA GLN A 72 10.67 -15.19 21.89
C GLN A 72 10.62 -15.26 20.37
N ILE A 73 10.14 -16.38 19.83
CA ILE A 73 9.91 -16.58 18.38
C ILE A 73 8.87 -15.55 17.86
N LEU A 74 7.78 -15.33 18.62
CA LEU A 74 6.80 -14.28 18.32
C LEU A 74 7.41 -12.87 18.30
N LYS A 75 8.26 -12.52 19.28
CA LYS A 75 8.93 -11.21 19.33
C LYS A 75 9.87 -11.00 18.14
N ILE A 76 10.68 -12.00 17.78
CA ILE A 76 11.61 -11.93 16.65
C ILE A 76 10.83 -11.69 15.35
N SER A 77 9.82 -12.52 15.06
CA SER A 77 9.01 -12.37 13.84
C SER A 77 8.25 -11.04 13.80
N ALA A 78 7.73 -10.56 14.93
CA ALA A 78 7.03 -9.27 14.98
C ALA A 78 7.97 -8.08 14.70
N LEU A 79 9.22 -8.13 15.20
CA LEU A 79 10.25 -7.14 14.91
C LEU A 79 10.62 -7.13 13.42
N GLU A 80 10.74 -8.32 12.82
CA GLU A 80 11.07 -8.49 11.40
C GLU A 80 9.96 -7.93 10.48
N TYR A 81 8.69 -8.22 10.76
CA TYR A 81 7.57 -7.62 10.01
C TYR A 81 7.44 -6.11 10.23
N LEU A 82 7.84 -5.59 11.39
CA LEU A 82 7.94 -4.15 11.62
C LEU A 82 9.02 -3.52 10.73
N PHE A 83 10.23 -4.08 10.68
CA PHE A 83 11.29 -3.61 9.79
C PHE A 83 10.89 -3.67 8.30
N LEU A 84 10.25 -4.76 7.86
CA LEU A 84 9.75 -4.89 6.48
C LEU A 84 8.67 -3.84 6.15
N GLY A 85 7.73 -3.57 7.07
CA GLY A 85 6.70 -2.54 6.89
C GLY A 85 7.26 -1.11 6.89
N LEU A 86 8.24 -0.84 7.76
CA LEU A 86 8.88 0.47 7.88
C LEU A 86 9.73 0.77 6.63
N LEU A 87 10.59 -0.16 6.20
CA LEU A 87 11.38 -0.01 4.97
C LEU A 87 10.48 0.08 3.72
N GLY A 88 9.45 -0.77 3.63
CA GLY A 88 8.49 -0.75 2.52
C GLY A 88 7.72 0.57 2.40
N SER A 89 7.21 1.10 3.51
CA SER A 89 6.51 2.40 3.52
C SER A 89 7.45 3.57 3.21
N LEU A 90 8.68 3.55 3.75
CA LEU A 90 9.68 4.60 3.51
C LEU A 90 10.13 4.65 2.03
N VAL A 91 10.39 3.50 1.41
CA VAL A 91 10.70 3.42 -0.03
C VAL A 91 9.49 3.83 -0.88
N GLY A 92 8.27 3.39 -0.53
CA GLY A 92 7.05 3.79 -1.23
C GLY A 92 6.79 5.29 -1.20
N ILE A 93 6.99 5.94 -0.04
CA ILE A 93 6.85 7.39 0.12
C ILE A 93 7.94 8.15 -0.63
N LEU A 94 9.21 7.69 -0.59
CA LEU A 94 10.29 8.28 -1.38
C LEU A 94 9.98 8.24 -2.88
N LEU A 95 9.54 7.09 -3.41
CA LEU A 95 9.15 6.97 -4.81
C LEU A 95 7.98 7.89 -5.16
N ALA A 96 6.93 7.93 -4.34
CA ALA A 96 5.78 8.81 -4.56
C ALA A 96 6.17 10.31 -4.57
N LEU A 97 7.06 10.73 -3.67
CA LEU A 97 7.57 12.11 -3.61
C LEU A 97 8.44 12.44 -4.83
N ILE A 98 9.33 11.54 -5.25
CA ILE A 98 10.16 11.71 -6.44
C ILE A 98 9.30 11.80 -7.70
N SER A 99 8.29 10.93 -7.86
CA SER A 99 7.33 11.00 -8.97
C SER A 99 6.52 12.29 -8.95
N SER A 100 6.05 12.74 -7.78
CA SER A 100 5.24 13.96 -7.66
C SER A 100 6.06 15.23 -7.93
N LEU A 101 7.30 15.30 -7.47
CA LEU A 101 8.26 16.36 -7.80
C LEU A 101 8.58 16.37 -9.30
N CYS A 102 8.80 15.20 -9.90
CA CYS A 102 9.07 15.05 -11.33
C CYS A 102 7.90 15.56 -12.18
N LEU A 103 6.65 15.22 -11.82
CA LEU A 103 5.45 15.74 -12.48
C LEU A 103 5.31 17.25 -12.31
N ALA A 104 5.50 17.77 -11.08
CA ALA A 104 5.39 19.20 -10.81
C ALA A 104 6.38 20.03 -11.62
N LEU A 105 7.65 19.59 -11.72
CA LEU A 105 8.69 20.30 -12.45
C LEU A 105 8.63 20.12 -13.98
N LEU A 106 8.33 18.91 -14.48
CA LEU A 106 8.41 18.61 -15.92
C LEU A 106 7.08 18.76 -16.68
N VAL A 107 5.93 18.70 -15.99
CA VAL A 107 4.60 18.74 -16.64
C VAL A 107 3.84 20.01 -16.28
N PHE A 108 3.84 20.41 -15.01
CA PHE A 108 3.04 21.54 -14.53
C PHE A 108 3.83 22.85 -14.40
N ASN A 109 5.16 22.78 -14.29
CA ASN A 109 6.07 23.92 -14.13
C ASN A 109 5.75 24.82 -12.91
N GLU A 110 5.13 24.23 -11.87
CA GLU A 110 4.68 24.89 -10.64
C GLU A 110 5.64 24.58 -9.46
N PRO A 111 5.82 25.50 -8.49
CA PRO A 111 6.64 25.25 -7.31
C PRO A 111 6.08 24.13 -6.44
N PHE A 112 6.74 22.97 -6.45
CA PHE A 112 6.36 21.80 -5.66
C PHE A 112 6.45 22.09 -4.14
N ALA A 113 5.31 22.21 -3.48
CA ALA A 113 5.20 22.33 -2.03
C ALA A 113 4.98 20.94 -1.38
N PRO A 114 6.00 20.30 -0.79
CA PRO A 114 5.84 18.98 -0.16
C PRO A 114 4.97 19.09 1.10
N SER A 115 3.76 18.54 1.05
CA SER A 115 2.92 18.43 2.25
C SER A 115 3.49 17.40 3.23
N LEU A 116 3.34 17.65 4.54
CA LEU A 116 3.81 16.75 5.60
C LEU A 116 2.84 15.58 5.89
N ILE A 117 1.64 15.62 5.28
CA ILE A 117 0.54 14.66 5.50
C ILE A 117 0.95 13.20 5.15
N PRO A 118 1.65 12.90 4.04
CA PRO A 118 2.10 11.55 3.73
C PRO A 118 3.03 10.97 4.80
N PHE A 119 3.95 11.77 5.35
CA PHE A 119 4.84 11.33 6.42
C PHE A 119 4.10 11.07 7.74
N LEU A 120 3.13 11.93 8.08
CA LEU A 120 2.42 11.82 9.36
C LEU A 120 1.31 10.75 9.37
N VAL A 121 0.69 10.47 8.22
CA VAL A 121 -0.49 9.59 8.12
C VAL A 121 -0.18 8.29 7.36
N ILE A 122 0.43 8.39 6.17
CA ILE A 122 0.61 7.24 5.29
C ILE A 122 1.76 6.33 5.79
N LEU A 123 2.85 6.90 6.30
CA LEU A 123 3.98 6.12 6.85
C LEU A 123 3.56 5.22 8.03
N PRO A 124 2.98 5.73 9.13
CA PRO A 124 2.49 4.86 10.21
C PRO A 124 1.30 4.00 9.75
N GLY A 125 0.42 4.52 8.89
CA GLY A 125 -0.71 3.76 8.35
C GLY A 125 -0.29 2.47 7.63
N ILE A 126 0.60 2.58 6.64
CA ILE A 126 1.13 1.41 5.91
C ILE A 126 1.93 0.50 6.84
N THR A 127 2.76 1.06 7.73
CA THR A 127 3.58 0.25 8.67
C THR A 127 2.69 -0.59 9.60
N VAL A 128 1.64 0.01 10.17
CA VAL A 128 0.65 -0.70 11.00
C VAL A 128 -0.14 -1.73 10.18
N LEU A 129 -0.51 -1.42 8.94
CA LEU A 129 -1.24 -2.33 8.04
C LEU A 129 -0.39 -3.58 7.71
N VAL A 130 0.88 -3.40 7.33
CA VAL A 130 1.82 -4.51 7.08
C VAL A 130 2.07 -5.32 8.35
N MET A 131 2.27 -4.66 9.50
CA MET A 131 2.45 -5.33 10.79
C MET A 131 1.20 -6.13 11.21
N ALA A 132 0.00 -5.60 10.97
CA ALA A 132 -1.26 -6.28 11.24
C ALA A 132 -1.48 -7.50 10.32
N ILE A 133 -1.15 -7.39 9.02
CA ILE A 133 -1.17 -8.53 8.10
C ILE A 133 -0.16 -9.60 8.55
N GLY A 134 1.08 -9.21 8.89
CA GLY A 134 2.13 -10.12 9.37
C GLY A 134 1.70 -10.87 10.64
N LEU A 135 1.22 -10.15 11.65
CA LEU A 135 0.73 -10.72 12.92
C LEU A 135 -0.51 -11.61 12.74
N SER A 136 -1.46 -11.22 11.89
CA SER A 136 -2.64 -12.03 11.59
C SER A 136 -2.26 -13.31 10.85
N ASN A 137 -1.33 -13.22 9.89
CA ASN A 137 -0.83 -14.36 9.13
C ASN A 137 0.01 -15.31 10.01
N ILE A 138 0.77 -14.79 11.00
CA ILE A 138 1.42 -15.55 12.09
C ILE A 138 0.40 -16.27 12.96
N ARG A 139 -0.65 -15.59 13.45
CA ARG A 139 -1.73 -16.22 14.22
C ARG A 139 -2.39 -17.35 13.42
N SER A 140 -2.55 -17.16 12.11
CA SER A 140 -2.97 -18.20 11.17
C SER A 140 -1.98 -19.37 11.02
N VAL A 141 -0.65 -19.18 11.18
CA VAL A 141 0.31 -20.32 11.29
C VAL A 141 0.02 -21.13 12.55
N LEU A 142 -0.15 -20.43 13.68
CA LEU A 142 -0.24 -21.05 14.99
C LEU A 142 -1.60 -21.71 15.23
N SER A 143 -2.66 -21.27 14.53
CA SER A 143 -3.97 -21.93 14.52
C SER A 143 -4.07 -23.06 13.48
N SER A 144 -3.25 -23.06 12.41
CA SER A 144 -3.17 -24.20 11.50
C SER A 144 -2.35 -25.33 12.14
N SER A 145 -3.05 -26.29 12.76
CA SER A 145 -2.44 -27.43 13.46
C SER A 145 -1.36 -28.12 12.61
N PRO A 146 -0.12 -28.32 13.12
CA PRO A 146 0.97 -28.95 12.36
C PRO A 146 0.65 -30.33 11.77
N LEU A 147 -0.29 -31.06 12.38
CA LEU A 147 -0.76 -32.37 11.91
C LEU A 147 -1.46 -32.32 10.54
N ALA A 148 -1.99 -31.16 10.13
CA ALA A 148 -2.65 -30.99 8.84
C ALA A 148 -1.67 -30.95 7.65
N VAL A 149 -0.38 -30.69 7.90
CA VAL A 149 0.68 -30.73 6.88
C VAL A 149 1.25 -32.14 6.74
N LEU A 150 1.50 -32.83 7.86
CA LEU A 150 1.97 -34.23 7.84
C LEU A 150 0.99 -35.16 7.13
N ARG A 151 -0.31 -34.93 7.26
CA ARG A 151 -1.37 -35.69 6.56
C ARG A 151 -1.66 -35.19 5.13
N LYS A 152 -0.63 -34.68 4.46
CA LYS A 152 -0.58 -34.40 3.01
C LYS A 152 0.66 -34.99 2.31
N GLU A 153 1.56 -35.60 3.07
CA GLU A 153 2.74 -36.35 2.57
C GLU A 153 2.62 -37.86 2.91
N ALA A 154 1.40 -38.31 3.24
CA ALA A 154 0.99 -39.67 3.55
C ALA A 154 -0.40 -39.95 2.95
#